data_AF-A0A1Y2WRJ6-F1
#
_entry.id   AF-A0A1Y2WRJ6-F1
#
_cell.length_a   1.000
_cell.length_b   1.000
_cell.length_c   1.000
_cell.angle_alpha   90.00
_cell.angle_beta   90.00
_cell.angle_gamma   90.00
#
_symmetry.space_group_name_H-M   'P 1'
#
loop_
_entity.id
_entity.type
_entity.pdbx_description
1 polymer ?
#
loop_
_entity_poly.entity_id
_entity_poly.type
_entity_poly.pdbx_seq_one_letter_code
_entity_poly.pdbx_strand_id
1 'polypeptide(L)'
;MPPRIPLAAALRQPSTLFRSQAANISTTSPRQIIRQNVPSITSNLLDIDESSSPSSSQQRRPLDSTSVVSDIYERLRPTVARRVALEEELRENSRTEDYMRQLPRRWRTGDVYAPHDLSAVEMNKWRRTQARKKDLVDVLGLRPLDMYRNFSVISEYMTTHGRIKRSVDTGLRPVNQRKMAKAVRRAIGLGLHPSVHHHPEILIRENARYGEQNAATVNRNIRS
;
A
#
# COMPACT_ATOMS: atom_id res chain seq x y z
N MET A 1 12.91 13.34 -65.58
CA MET A 1 13.89 12.35 -65.10
C MET A 1 14.96 13.08 -64.31
N PRO A 2 15.23 12.70 -63.04
CA PRO A 2 16.23 13.38 -62.21
C PRO A 2 17.64 12.78 -62.41
N PRO A 3 18.72 13.58 -62.32
CA PRO A 3 20.09 13.09 -62.38
C PRO A 3 20.58 12.50 -61.04
N ARG A 4 21.42 11.46 -61.16
CA ARG A 4 22.06 10.68 -60.09
C ARG A 4 23.53 11.10 -59.93
N ILE A 5 24.00 11.34 -58.70
CA ILE A 5 25.41 11.46 -58.31
C ILE A 5 25.60 10.78 -56.92
N PRO A 6 26.77 10.17 -56.62
CA PRO A 6 26.85 8.89 -55.91
C PRO A 6 27.24 8.93 -54.43
N LEU A 7 27.09 7.74 -53.85
CA LEU A 7 27.54 7.23 -52.55
C LEU A 7 29.02 7.51 -52.26
N ALA A 8 29.30 8.16 -51.12
CA ALA A 8 30.22 7.71 -50.06
C ALA A 8 30.65 8.90 -49.19
N ALA A 9 30.23 8.92 -47.93
CA ALA A 9 30.97 9.60 -46.87
C ALA A 9 30.59 8.99 -45.52
N ALA A 10 31.58 8.35 -44.91
CA ALA A 10 31.53 7.68 -43.63
C ALA A 10 31.00 8.58 -42.50
N LEU A 11 30.02 8.08 -41.74
CA LEU A 11 29.71 8.57 -40.41
C LEU A 11 29.79 7.41 -39.41
N ARG A 12 31.00 7.32 -38.85
CA ARG A 12 31.37 6.87 -37.50
C ARG A 12 30.20 6.47 -36.60
N GLN A 13 30.19 5.21 -36.20
CA GLN A 13 29.52 4.78 -34.97
C GLN A 13 30.35 5.22 -33.74
N PRO A 14 29.76 5.82 -32.71
CA PRO A 14 30.35 5.84 -31.38
C PRO A 14 29.90 4.61 -30.60
N SER A 15 30.73 3.58 -30.58
CA SER A 15 30.71 2.53 -29.56
C SER A 15 31.37 3.07 -28.29
N THR A 16 30.58 3.52 -27.31
CA THR A 16 31.09 3.84 -25.98
C THR A 16 30.40 2.98 -24.93
N LEU A 17 31.10 1.88 -24.63
CA LEU A 17 31.26 1.23 -23.33
C LEU A 17 30.47 1.85 -22.16
N PHE A 18 29.28 1.32 -21.88
CA PHE A 18 28.70 1.43 -20.54
C PHE A 18 29.35 0.39 -19.63
N ARG A 19 30.49 0.78 -19.04
CA ARG A 19 31.04 0.15 -17.85
C ARG A 19 30.42 0.83 -16.63
N SER A 20 29.22 0.40 -16.23
CA SER A 20 28.69 0.76 -14.92
C SER A 20 29.14 -0.27 -13.90
N GLN A 21 29.97 0.21 -12.98
CA GLN A 21 30.47 -0.48 -11.81
C GLN A 21 29.30 -0.95 -10.95
N ALA A 22 29.21 -2.26 -10.70
CA ALA A 22 28.36 -2.79 -9.64
C ALA A 22 29.06 -2.47 -8.30
N ALA A 23 28.66 -1.38 -7.66
CA ALA A 23 28.97 -1.16 -6.26
C ALA A 23 28.01 -2.05 -5.43
N ASN A 24 28.55 -3.07 -4.79
CA ASN A 24 27.84 -3.90 -3.82
C ASN A 24 27.61 -3.12 -2.52
N ILE A 25 26.69 -2.16 -2.53
CA ILE A 25 26.15 -1.54 -1.32
C ILE A 25 25.02 -2.40 -0.79
N SER A 26 25.38 -3.52 -0.15
CA SER A 26 24.51 -4.30 0.76
C SER A 26 25.31 -5.41 1.44
N THR A 27 25.78 -5.17 2.66
CA THR A 27 26.17 -6.24 3.58
C THR A 27 24.93 -6.75 4.31
N THR A 28 24.04 -7.42 3.60
CA THR A 28 23.03 -8.28 4.26
C THR A 28 23.55 -9.70 4.12
N SER A 29 23.94 -10.30 5.23
CA SER A 29 24.35 -11.70 5.32
C SER A 29 23.37 -12.60 4.57
N PRO A 30 23.85 -13.61 3.81
CA PRO A 30 22.97 -14.56 3.17
C PRO A 30 22.13 -15.26 4.25
N ARG A 31 20.81 -15.34 4.01
CA ARG A 31 19.85 -16.01 4.88
C ARG A 31 20.33 -17.43 5.16
N GLN A 32 20.75 -17.68 6.39
CA GLN A 32 20.78 -19.03 6.92
C GLN A 32 19.38 -19.62 6.74
N ILE A 33 19.33 -20.82 6.15
CA ILE A 33 18.14 -21.65 6.13
C ILE A 33 17.82 -21.97 7.60
N ILE A 34 16.88 -21.22 8.16
CA ILE A 34 16.35 -21.47 9.51
C ILE A 34 15.53 -22.74 9.38
N ARG A 35 16.12 -23.84 9.88
CA ARG A 35 15.39 -25.05 10.24
C ARG A 35 14.18 -24.63 11.06
N GLN A 36 13.01 -25.16 10.70
CA GLN A 36 11.76 -24.99 11.45
C GLN A 36 11.97 -25.45 12.90
N ASN A 37 12.24 -24.50 13.78
CA ASN A 37 11.98 -24.58 15.21
C ASN A 37 11.60 -23.17 15.62
N VAL A 38 10.36 -22.81 15.28
CA VAL A 38 9.73 -21.57 15.73
C VAL A 38 9.27 -21.85 17.16
N PRO A 39 9.81 -21.19 18.20
CA PRO A 39 9.19 -21.26 19.52
C PRO A 39 7.83 -20.57 19.41
N SER A 40 6.77 -21.37 19.41
CA SER A 40 5.40 -20.87 19.44
C SER A 40 5.22 -20.05 20.71
N ILE A 41 4.80 -18.79 20.62
CA ILE A 41 4.52 -17.94 21.78
C ILE A 41 3.43 -18.58 22.69
N THR A 42 2.61 -19.47 22.13
CA THR A 42 1.60 -20.24 22.87
C THR A 42 2.14 -21.45 23.63
N SER A 43 3.37 -21.94 23.37
CA SER A 43 3.91 -23.11 24.07
C SER A 43 4.37 -22.79 25.49
N ASN A 44 4.81 -21.57 25.76
CA ASN A 44 5.30 -21.18 27.09
C ASN A 44 4.18 -20.93 28.12
N LEU A 45 2.92 -20.82 27.66
CA LEU A 45 1.77 -20.63 28.54
C LEU A 45 1.21 -21.98 29.04
N LEU A 46 1.50 -23.07 28.34
CA LEU A 46 1.12 -24.44 28.71
C LEU A 46 2.11 -25.10 29.68
N ASP A 47 3.35 -24.60 29.76
CA ASP A 47 4.43 -25.17 30.58
C ASP A 47 4.40 -24.71 32.06
N ILE A 48 3.46 -23.83 32.44
CA ILE A 48 3.27 -23.39 33.83
C ILE A 48 2.53 -24.45 34.68
N ASP A 49 1.69 -25.29 34.07
CA ASP A 49 0.88 -26.29 34.78
C ASP A 49 1.58 -27.67 34.87
N GLU A 50 2.62 -27.92 34.06
CA GLU A 50 3.26 -29.24 33.93
C GLU A 50 4.35 -29.51 34.99
N SER A 51 4.78 -28.49 35.77
CA SER A 51 5.83 -28.66 36.79
C SER A 51 5.35 -29.19 38.15
N SER A 52 4.18 -29.83 38.24
CA SER A 52 3.65 -30.41 39.49
C SER A 52 3.83 -31.93 39.64
N SER A 53 4.70 -32.55 38.84
CA SER A 53 5.10 -33.96 39.02
C SER A 53 6.35 -34.09 39.91
N PRO A 54 6.27 -34.64 41.13
CA PRO A 54 7.42 -34.77 42.01
C PRO A 54 8.20 -36.05 41.67
N SER A 55 9.31 -35.93 40.95
CA SER A 55 10.32 -36.99 40.89
C SER A 55 11.68 -36.44 41.30
N SER A 56 12.38 -37.22 42.12
CA SER A 56 13.67 -36.96 42.77
C SER A 56 13.62 -36.26 44.14
N SER A 57 14.04 -37.05 45.12
CA SER A 57 14.20 -36.78 46.54
C SER A 57 15.38 -35.85 46.82
N GLN A 58 15.12 -34.58 47.16
CA GLN A 58 16.00 -33.76 47.98
C GLN A 58 15.18 -32.90 48.94
N GLN A 59 15.75 -32.67 50.13
CA GLN A 59 15.12 -32.23 51.37
C GLN A 59 14.29 -30.94 51.22
N ARG A 60 12.99 -31.03 51.51
CA ARG A 60 12.08 -29.87 51.58
C ARG A 60 12.34 -29.10 52.88
N ARG A 61 13.03 -27.97 52.78
CA ARG A 61 12.87 -26.86 53.75
C ARG A 61 11.45 -26.28 53.57
N PRO A 62 10.80 -25.76 54.63
CA PRO A 62 9.52 -25.08 54.48
C PRO A 62 9.72 -23.88 53.57
N LEU A 63 9.24 -24.00 52.33
CA LEU A 63 9.29 -22.91 51.36
C LEU A 63 8.30 -21.86 51.82
N ASP A 64 8.84 -20.75 52.30
CA ASP A 64 8.08 -19.57 52.65
C ASP A 64 7.24 -19.16 51.43
N SER A 65 5.92 -19.03 51.58
CA SER A 65 5.00 -18.78 50.45
C SER A 65 5.37 -17.50 49.70
N THR A 66 6.03 -16.57 50.39
CA THR A 66 6.62 -15.34 49.88
C THR A 66 7.72 -15.60 48.84
N SER A 67 8.56 -16.63 49.04
CA SER A 67 9.69 -16.97 48.16
C SER A 67 9.26 -17.62 46.85
N VAL A 68 8.17 -18.38 46.86
CA VAL A 68 7.60 -18.98 45.64
C VAL A 68 6.97 -17.90 44.76
N VAL A 69 6.33 -16.90 45.37
CA VAL A 69 5.73 -15.76 44.65
C VAL A 69 6.81 -14.89 44.01
N SER A 70 7.96 -14.67 44.68
CA SER A 70 9.06 -13.89 44.09
C SER A 70 9.67 -14.56 42.86
N ASP A 71 9.86 -15.88 42.88
CA ASP A 71 10.42 -16.64 41.75
C ASP A 71 9.50 -16.60 40.53
N ILE A 72 8.18 -16.64 40.73
CA ILE A 72 7.18 -16.49 39.68
C ILE A 72 7.24 -15.08 39.07
N TYR A 73 7.37 -14.05 39.92
CA TYR A 73 7.54 -12.67 39.47
C TYR A 73 8.81 -12.46 38.64
N GLU A 74 9.93 -13.06 39.04
CA GLU A 74 11.20 -12.96 38.31
C GLU A 74 11.12 -13.61 36.92
N ARG A 75 10.44 -14.76 36.80
CA ARG A 75 10.22 -15.43 35.51
C ARG A 75 9.27 -14.68 34.58
N LEU A 76 8.25 -14.00 35.13
CA LEU A 76 7.30 -13.20 34.35
C LEU A 76 7.82 -11.78 34.02
N ARG A 77 8.79 -11.27 34.77
CA ARG A 77 9.37 -9.93 34.57
C ARG A 77 9.84 -9.64 33.14
N PRO A 78 10.63 -10.50 32.46
CA PRO A 78 11.06 -10.21 31.09
C PRO A 78 9.91 -10.26 30.07
N THR A 79 8.89 -11.09 30.30
CA THR A 79 7.74 -11.18 29.39
C THR A 79 6.81 -9.99 29.54
N VAL A 80 6.57 -9.53 30.77
CA VAL A 80 5.83 -8.30 31.07
C VAL A 80 6.57 -7.07 30.56
N ALA A 81 7.88 -6.96 30.81
CA ALA A 81 8.69 -5.84 30.30
C ALA A 81 8.67 -5.77 28.77
N ARG A 82 8.75 -6.92 28.08
CA ARG A 82 8.65 -7.00 26.62
C ARG A 82 7.27 -6.60 26.11
N ARG A 83 6.19 -6.99 26.79
CA ARG A 83 4.82 -6.58 26.45
C ARG A 83 4.63 -5.08 26.59
N VAL A 84 5.10 -4.49 27.69
CA VAL A 84 5.03 -3.04 27.93
C VAL A 84 5.80 -2.27 26.85
N ALA A 85 7.01 -2.72 26.50
CA ALA A 85 7.80 -2.11 25.43
C ALA A 85 7.12 -2.20 24.06
N LEU A 86 6.51 -3.34 23.73
CA LEU A 86 5.74 -3.53 22.49
C LEU A 86 4.52 -2.60 22.46
N GLU A 87 3.76 -2.52 23.56
CA GLU A 87 2.62 -1.60 23.65
C GLU A 87 3.03 -0.14 23.47
N GLU A 88 4.17 0.26 24.03
CA GLU A 88 4.72 1.60 23.87
C GLU A 88 5.09 1.87 22.40
N GLU A 89 5.78 0.95 21.74
CA GLU A 89 6.09 1.03 20.31
C GLU A 89 4.82 1.17 19.45
N LEU A 90 3.78 0.40 19.74
CA LEU A 90 2.49 0.51 19.02
C LEU A 90 1.83 1.87 19.23
N ARG A 91 1.91 2.43 20.45
CA ARG A 91 1.37 3.77 20.75
C ARG A 91 2.16 4.85 20.02
N GLU A 92 3.48 4.75 19.97
CA GLU A 92 4.34 5.68 19.22
C GLU A 92 4.11 5.62 17.72
N ASN A 93 3.99 4.41 17.17
CA ASN A 93 3.65 4.20 15.77
C ASN A 93 2.29 4.82 15.44
N SER A 94 1.28 4.63 16.31
CA SER A 94 -0.05 5.23 16.13
C SER A 94 0.01 6.76 16.13
N ARG A 95 0.74 7.35 17.08
CA ARG A 95 0.96 8.82 17.15
C ARG A 95 1.66 9.34 15.90
N THR A 96 2.67 8.62 15.43
CA THR A 96 3.43 8.97 14.22
C THR A 96 2.52 8.95 12.99
N GLU A 97 1.69 7.93 12.82
CA GLU A 97 0.71 7.82 11.75
C GLU A 97 -0.32 8.97 11.80
N ASP A 98 -0.78 9.35 12.99
CA ASP A 98 -1.70 10.47 13.15
C ASP A 98 -1.07 11.81 12.74
N TYR A 99 0.20 12.04 13.09
CA TYR A 99 0.93 13.21 12.60
C TYR A 99 1.13 13.18 11.07
N MET A 100 1.43 12.02 10.49
CA MET A 100 1.57 11.88 9.04
C MET A 100 0.27 12.17 8.29
N ARG A 101 -0.88 11.77 8.83
CA ARG A 101 -2.22 12.07 8.24
C ARG A 101 -2.56 13.55 8.29
N GLN A 102 -2.04 14.29 9.25
CA GLN A 102 -2.29 15.73 9.37
C GLN A 102 -1.60 16.52 8.26
N LEU A 103 -0.48 16.02 7.71
CA LEU A 103 0.30 16.63 6.63
C LEU A 103 -0.41 16.42 5.27
N PRO A 104 -1.05 17.46 4.70
CA PRO A 104 -1.83 17.32 3.47
C PRO A 104 -0.94 17.32 2.21
N ARG A 105 0.28 17.84 2.31
CA ARG A 105 1.24 17.94 1.18
C ARG A 105 2.16 16.72 1.17
N ARG A 106 2.27 16.09 0.00
CA ARG A 106 3.28 15.06 -0.28
C ARG A 106 4.51 15.71 -0.91
N TRP A 107 5.58 15.81 -0.15
CA TRP A 107 6.86 16.35 -0.61
C TRP A 107 7.52 15.43 -1.63
N ARG A 108 8.08 16.02 -2.69
CA ARG A 108 8.89 15.30 -3.69
C ARG A 108 10.35 15.72 -3.56
N THR A 109 11.24 14.85 -4.01
CA THR A 109 12.66 15.18 -4.13
C THR A 109 12.83 16.32 -5.12
N GLY A 110 13.61 17.34 -4.75
CA GLY A 110 13.83 18.54 -5.56
C GLY A 110 12.81 19.66 -5.34
N ASP A 111 11.76 19.46 -4.54
CA ASP A 111 10.88 20.55 -4.12
C ASP A 111 11.65 21.48 -3.16
N VAL A 112 11.68 22.78 -3.48
CA VAL A 112 12.21 23.81 -2.57
C VAL A 112 11.11 24.17 -1.56
N TYR A 113 11.50 24.32 -0.30
CA TYR A 113 10.60 24.74 0.78
C TYR A 113 11.08 26.03 1.42
N ALA A 114 10.13 26.84 1.89
CA ALA A 114 10.37 27.93 2.82
C ALA A 114 9.80 27.58 4.20
N PRO A 115 10.26 28.21 5.30
CA PRO A 115 9.66 27.99 6.62
C PRO A 115 8.15 28.26 6.65
N HIS A 116 7.66 29.17 5.80
CA HIS A 116 6.24 29.45 5.65
C HIS A 116 5.41 28.27 5.11
N ASP A 117 6.02 27.38 4.32
CA ASP A 117 5.34 26.20 3.75
C ASP A 117 4.96 25.16 4.82
N LEU A 118 5.50 25.25 6.03
CA LEU A 118 5.15 24.38 7.15
C LEU A 118 4.04 24.96 8.03
N SER A 119 3.56 26.17 7.72
CA SER A 119 2.51 26.84 8.48
C SER A 119 1.14 26.17 8.28
N ALA A 120 0.31 26.22 9.32
CA ALA A 120 -1.07 25.73 9.27
C ALA A 120 -1.91 26.38 8.15
N VAL A 121 -1.60 27.63 7.79
CA VAL A 121 -2.27 28.35 6.70
C VAL A 121 -2.02 27.68 5.35
N GLU A 122 -0.76 27.37 5.03
CA GLU A 122 -0.38 26.69 3.79
C GLU A 122 -0.89 25.25 3.76
N MET A 123 -0.81 24.54 4.89
CA MET A 123 -1.42 23.21 5.02
C MET A 123 -2.92 23.23 4.68
N ASN A 124 -3.66 24.23 5.15
CA ASN A 124 -5.08 24.38 4.83
C ASN A 124 -5.34 24.68 3.35
N LYS A 125 -4.43 25.38 2.65
CA LYS A 125 -4.53 25.59 1.20
C LYS A 125 -4.39 24.29 0.44
N TRP A 126 -3.42 23.43 0.81
CA TRP A 126 -3.22 22.13 0.16
C TRP A 126 -4.30 21.10 0.51
N ARG A 127 -4.98 21.24 1.66
CA ARG A 127 -6.12 20.38 2.03
C ARG A 127 -7.31 20.55 1.08
N ARG A 128 -7.43 21.69 0.39
CA ARG A 128 -8.54 21.95 -0.53
C ARG A 128 -8.39 21.12 -1.80
N THR A 129 -9.31 20.19 -2.02
CA THR A 129 -9.40 19.42 -3.27
C THR A 129 -9.54 20.36 -4.46
N GLN A 130 -8.50 20.44 -5.28
CA GLN A 130 -8.55 21.20 -6.53
C GLN A 130 -9.17 20.33 -7.63
N ALA A 131 -10.07 20.93 -8.41
CA ALA A 131 -10.60 20.28 -9.60
C ALA A 131 -9.46 19.99 -10.59
N ARG A 132 -9.57 18.89 -11.34
CA ARG A 132 -8.60 18.54 -12.38
C ARG A 132 -8.62 19.64 -13.45
N LYS A 133 -7.46 20.25 -13.70
CA LYS A 133 -7.32 21.35 -14.67
C LYS A 133 -7.36 20.89 -16.13
N LYS A 134 -6.97 19.65 -16.41
CA LYS A 134 -6.83 19.11 -17.76
C LYS A 134 -7.73 17.90 -17.95
N ASP A 135 -8.48 17.89 -19.05
CA ASP A 135 -9.37 16.81 -19.44
C ASP A 135 -8.56 15.56 -19.84
N LEU A 136 -8.78 14.44 -19.17
CA LEU A 136 -8.08 13.17 -19.43
C LEU A 136 -8.33 12.63 -20.83
N VAL A 137 -9.54 12.81 -21.38
CA VAL A 137 -9.91 12.33 -22.71
C VAL A 137 -9.08 13.06 -23.77
N ASP A 138 -8.92 14.38 -23.61
CA ASP A 138 -8.11 15.20 -24.51
C ASP A 138 -6.61 14.91 -24.34
N VAL A 139 -6.14 14.68 -23.10
CA VAL A 139 -4.73 14.31 -22.83
C VAL A 139 -4.36 13.00 -23.50
N LEU A 140 -5.25 12.00 -23.40
CA LEU A 140 -5.02 10.65 -23.89
C LEU A 140 -5.39 10.50 -25.38
N GLY A 141 -5.98 11.53 -26.00
CA GLY A 141 -6.41 11.49 -27.41
C GLY A 141 -7.52 10.46 -27.70
N LEU A 142 -8.32 10.12 -26.69
CA LEU A 142 -9.33 9.07 -26.80
C LEU A 142 -10.62 9.60 -27.42
N ARG A 143 -11.28 8.78 -28.25
CA ARG A 143 -12.64 9.07 -28.74
C ARG A 143 -13.68 8.41 -27.82
N PRO A 144 -14.43 9.16 -26.99
CA PRO A 144 -15.32 8.55 -25.99
C PRO A 144 -16.38 7.61 -26.57
N LEU A 145 -16.91 7.93 -27.75
CA LEU A 145 -18.00 7.18 -28.38
C LEU A 145 -17.62 5.74 -28.76
N ASP A 146 -16.34 5.49 -29.04
CA ASP A 146 -15.85 4.17 -29.41
C ASP A 146 -15.52 3.31 -28.19
N MET A 147 -15.31 3.96 -27.03
CA MET A 147 -14.93 3.30 -25.79
C MET A 147 -16.08 2.56 -25.10
N TYR A 148 -17.26 2.50 -25.73
CA TYR A 148 -18.46 1.86 -25.16
C TYR A 148 -18.29 0.35 -24.89
N ARG A 149 -17.35 -0.31 -25.58
CA ARG A 149 -17.03 -1.74 -25.39
C ARG A 149 -16.09 -1.97 -24.19
N ASN A 150 -15.37 -0.95 -23.74
CA ASN A 150 -14.42 -1.07 -22.63
C ASN A 150 -15.13 -0.82 -21.29
N PHE A 151 -15.42 -1.91 -20.56
CA PHE A 151 -16.11 -1.85 -19.27
C PHE A 151 -15.37 -1.03 -18.21
N SER A 152 -14.02 -1.04 -18.21
CA SER A 152 -13.22 -0.28 -17.23
C SER A 152 -13.30 1.23 -17.45
N VAL A 153 -13.40 1.67 -18.71
CA VAL A 153 -13.59 3.10 -19.00
C VAL A 153 -15.00 3.52 -18.59
N ILE A 154 -16.01 2.72 -18.89
CA ILE A 154 -17.40 3.01 -18.54
C ILE A 154 -17.59 3.09 -17.02
N SER A 155 -17.04 2.14 -16.26
CA SER A 155 -17.17 2.13 -14.80
C SER A 155 -16.53 3.33 -14.12
N GLU A 156 -15.39 3.84 -14.63
CA GLU A 156 -14.70 5.01 -14.09
C GLU A 156 -15.60 6.27 -14.13
N TYR A 157 -16.42 6.42 -15.16
CA TYR A 157 -17.36 7.54 -15.32
C TYR A 157 -18.76 7.28 -14.76
N MET A 158 -18.97 6.13 -14.12
CA MET A 158 -20.19 5.78 -13.39
C MET A 158 -19.93 5.79 -11.89
N THR A 159 -20.97 6.01 -11.09
CA THR A 159 -20.94 5.78 -9.65
C THR A 159 -21.07 4.29 -9.35
N THR A 160 -20.78 3.89 -8.11
CA THR A 160 -20.99 2.52 -7.62
C THR A 160 -22.42 2.01 -7.85
N HIS A 161 -23.40 2.93 -7.89
CA HIS A 161 -24.82 2.66 -8.11
C HIS A 161 -25.24 2.85 -9.59
N GLY A 162 -24.27 2.85 -10.50
CA GLY A 162 -24.53 2.88 -11.94
C GLY A 162 -25.01 4.22 -12.52
N ARG A 163 -24.99 5.31 -11.76
CA ARG A 163 -25.34 6.65 -12.27
C ARG A 163 -24.14 7.30 -12.96
N ILE A 164 -24.37 8.08 -14.01
CA ILE A 164 -23.29 8.82 -14.68
C ILE A 164 -22.78 9.93 -13.74
N LYS A 165 -21.48 9.97 -13.46
CA LYS A 165 -20.83 10.99 -12.61
C LYS A 165 -21.02 12.40 -13.20
N ARG A 166 -21.08 13.43 -12.34
CA ARG A 166 -21.19 14.83 -12.80
C ARG A 166 -19.86 15.34 -13.33
N SER A 167 -19.87 16.43 -14.11
CA SER A 167 -18.63 17.04 -14.65
C SER A 167 -17.65 17.49 -13.55
N VAL A 168 -18.17 17.85 -12.37
CA VAL A 168 -17.34 18.20 -11.20
C VAL A 168 -16.53 17.01 -10.71
N ASP A 169 -17.12 15.82 -10.73
CA ASP A 169 -16.48 14.59 -10.24
C ASP A 169 -15.52 14.01 -11.31
N THR A 170 -15.88 14.12 -12.59
CA THR A 170 -15.08 13.59 -13.70
C THR A 170 -13.94 14.52 -14.13
N GLY A 171 -14.11 15.84 -13.95
CA GLY A 171 -13.17 16.86 -14.43
C GLY A 171 -13.09 16.92 -15.97
N LEU A 172 -14.07 16.39 -16.69
CA LEU A 172 -14.12 16.44 -18.15
C LEU A 172 -14.71 17.76 -18.65
N ARG A 173 -14.29 18.19 -19.83
CA ARG A 173 -14.88 19.33 -20.54
C ARG A 173 -16.34 19.01 -20.93
N PRO A 174 -17.27 19.98 -20.94
CA PRO A 174 -18.70 19.70 -21.18
C PRO A 174 -19.00 18.92 -22.47
N VAL A 175 -18.22 19.16 -23.53
CA VAL A 175 -18.35 18.44 -24.81
C VAL A 175 -17.98 16.96 -24.65
N ASN A 176 -16.85 16.67 -24.00
CA ASN A 176 -16.38 15.31 -23.77
C ASN A 176 -17.24 14.58 -22.74
N GLN A 177 -17.71 15.28 -21.70
CA GLN A 177 -18.68 14.76 -20.74
C GLN A 177 -19.96 14.26 -21.44
N ARG A 178 -20.51 15.02 -22.40
CA ARG A 178 -21.69 14.57 -23.18
C ARG A 178 -21.38 13.34 -24.05
N LYS A 179 -20.20 13.31 -24.68
CA LYS A 179 -19.77 12.16 -25.50
C LYS A 179 -19.57 10.91 -24.64
N MET A 180 -18.95 11.04 -23.47
CA MET A 180 -18.76 9.96 -22.51
C MET A 180 -20.11 9.47 -21.96
N ALA A 181 -21.01 10.38 -21.56
CA ALA A 181 -22.36 10.02 -21.15
C ALA A 181 -23.14 9.28 -22.25
N LYS A 182 -22.95 9.66 -23.52
CA LYS A 182 -23.53 8.95 -24.67
C LYS A 182 -22.94 7.55 -24.82
N ALA A 183 -21.63 7.37 -24.61
CA ALA A 183 -20.97 6.06 -24.64
C ALA A 183 -21.48 5.14 -23.52
N VAL A 184 -21.63 5.66 -22.29
CA VAL A 184 -22.21 4.92 -21.16
C VAL A 184 -23.64 4.47 -21.46
N ARG A 185 -24.51 5.39 -21.91
CA ARG A 185 -25.89 5.05 -22.29
C ARG A 185 -25.95 4.02 -23.41
N ARG A 186 -25.03 4.07 -24.38
CA ARG A 186 -24.90 3.07 -25.44
C ARG A 186 -24.52 1.71 -24.86
N ALA A 187 -23.51 1.64 -23.99
CA ALA A 187 -23.08 0.38 -23.38
C ALA A 187 -24.21 -0.30 -22.61
N ILE A 188 -25.00 0.48 -21.85
CA ILE A 188 -26.17 -0.01 -21.11
C ILE A 188 -27.29 -0.43 -22.08
N GLY A 189 -27.62 0.41 -23.06
CA GLY A 189 -28.68 0.12 -24.03
C GLY A 189 -28.41 -1.10 -24.92
N LEU A 190 -27.14 -1.44 -25.15
CA LEU A 190 -26.72 -2.65 -25.85
C LEU A 190 -26.62 -3.89 -24.95
N GLY A 191 -26.81 -3.75 -23.63
CA GLY A 191 -26.69 -4.86 -22.68
C GLY A 191 -25.24 -5.28 -22.37
N LEU A 192 -24.25 -4.44 -22.69
CA LEU A 192 -22.83 -4.73 -22.43
C LEU A 192 -22.40 -4.35 -21.01
N HIS A 193 -23.10 -3.40 -20.37
CA HIS A 193 -22.81 -2.95 -19.01
C HIS A 193 -24.11 -2.88 -18.20
N PRO A 194 -24.10 -3.30 -16.92
CA PRO A 194 -25.28 -3.19 -16.07
C PRO A 194 -25.67 -1.74 -15.76
N SER A 195 -26.95 -1.51 -15.48
CA SER A 195 -27.49 -0.18 -15.20
C SER A 195 -27.34 0.26 -13.73
N VAL A 196 -27.34 -0.69 -12.79
CA VAL A 196 -27.45 -0.41 -11.33
C VAL A 196 -26.11 -0.48 -10.59
N HIS A 197 -25.15 -1.23 -11.12
CA HIS A 197 -23.85 -1.45 -10.47
C HIS A 197 -22.72 -1.48 -11.50
N HIS A 198 -21.47 -1.58 -11.06
CA HIS A 198 -20.35 -1.81 -11.97
C HIS A 198 -20.42 -3.19 -12.62
N HIS A 199 -19.70 -3.34 -13.73
CA HIS A 199 -19.57 -4.63 -14.41
C HIS A 199 -19.03 -5.71 -13.45
N PRO A 200 -19.58 -6.94 -13.44
CA PRO A 200 -19.25 -7.97 -12.43
C PRO A 200 -17.75 -8.33 -12.40
N GLU A 201 -17.09 -8.40 -13.56
CA GLU A 201 -15.64 -8.64 -13.64
C GLU A 201 -14.80 -7.58 -12.88
N ILE A 202 -15.30 -6.35 -12.80
CA ILE A 202 -14.63 -5.28 -12.05
C ILE A 202 -14.81 -5.51 -10.55
N LEU A 203 -16.02 -5.88 -10.12
CA LEU A 203 -16.34 -6.14 -8.71
C LEU A 203 -15.54 -7.34 -8.17
N ILE A 204 -15.43 -8.41 -8.96
CA ILE A 204 -14.61 -9.58 -8.60
C ILE A 204 -13.15 -9.17 -8.41
N ARG A 205 -12.62 -8.36 -9.34
CA ARG A 205 -11.25 -7.84 -9.26
C ARG A 205 -11.04 -6.92 -8.07
N GLU A 206 -11.99 -6.04 -7.76
CA GLU A 206 -11.94 -5.15 -6.60
C GLU A 206 -11.89 -5.95 -5.30
N ASN A 207 -12.78 -6.94 -5.15
CA ASN A 207 -12.80 -7.83 -3.99
C ASN A 207 -11.48 -8.59 -3.80
N ALA A 208 -10.90 -9.12 -4.88
CA ALA A 208 -9.60 -9.79 -4.83
C ALA A 208 -8.48 -8.83 -4.34
N ARG A 209 -8.48 -7.59 -4.85
CA ARG A 209 -7.51 -6.55 -4.42
C ARG A 209 -7.66 -6.19 -2.94
N TYR A 210 -8.88 -6.10 -2.42
CA TYR A 210 -9.10 -5.87 -0.99
C TYR A 210 -8.50 -7.01 -0.14
N GLY A 211 -8.64 -8.26 -0.59
CA GLY A 211 -8.00 -9.41 0.07
C GLY A 211 -6.48 -9.29 0.13
N GLU A 212 -5.82 -8.94 -0.98
CA GLU A 212 -4.36 -8.76 -1.04
C GLU A 212 -3.85 -7.63 -0.15
N GLN A 213 -4.53 -6.49 -0.13
CA GLN A 213 -4.15 -5.34 0.71
C GLN A 213 -4.25 -5.67 2.20
N ASN A 214 -5.31 -6.36 2.60
CA ASN A 214 -5.50 -6.77 3.99
C ASN A 214 -4.52 -7.88 4.40
N ALA A 215 -4.16 -8.79 3.47
CA ALA A 215 -3.19 -9.85 3.73
C ALA A 215 -1.79 -9.30 4.06
N ALA A 216 -1.37 -8.17 3.48
CA ALA A 216 -0.09 -7.53 3.82
C ALA A 216 -0.03 -7.07 5.29
N THR A 217 -1.16 -6.60 5.83
CA THR A 217 -1.30 -6.20 7.24
C THR A 217 -1.40 -7.42 8.16
N VAL A 218 -2.18 -8.44 7.78
CA VAL A 218 -2.35 -9.68 8.57
C VAL A 218 -1.04 -10.47 8.65
N ASN A 219 -0.30 -10.61 7.54
CA ASN A 219 0.97 -11.34 7.52
C ASN A 219 2.11 -10.62 8.27
N ARG A 220 2.02 -9.30 8.51
CA ARG A 220 2.93 -8.60 9.43
C ARG A 220 2.70 -9.05 10.87
N ASN A 221 1.43 -9.10 11.31
CA ASN A 221 1.07 -9.48 12.68
C ASN A 221 1.37 -10.95 13.02
N ILE A 222 1.51 -11.83 12.01
CA ILE A 222 1.84 -13.25 12.20
C ILE A 222 3.36 -13.48 12.28
N ARG A 223 4.18 -12.54 11.79
CA ARG A 223 5.65 -12.68 11.71
C ARG A 223 6.43 -11.94 12.80
N SER A 224 5.79 -11.03 13.51
CA SER A 224 6.29 -10.31 14.70
C SER A 224 5.91 -11.05 15.97
#